data_AF-A0A4V1T2U6-F1
#
_entry.id   AF-A0A4V1T2U6-F1
#
_cell.length_a   1.000
_cell.length_b   1.000
_cell.length_c   1.000
_cell.angle_alpha   90.00
_cell.angle_beta   90.00
_cell.angle_gamma   90.00
#
_symmetry.space_group_name_H-M   'P 1'
#
loop_
_entity.id
_entity.type
_entity.pdbx_description
1 polymer ?
#
loop_
_entity_poly.entity_id
_entity_poly.type
_entity_poly.pdbx_seq_one_letter_code
_entity_poly.pdbx_strand_id
1 'polypeptide(L)'
;MIISFNHKGLKQFYETGNAVKLTPEHIDKIRRILTRLDNATSSAEMNVPAEMALKLSSGFKNTTPEFWLRVQESYDLAQARKRVDLKEIKVFWQPQLV
;
A
#
# COMPACT_ATOMS: atom_id res chain seq x y z
N MET A 1 -7.58 -12.26 0.00
CA MET A 1 -8.21 -12.85 -1.20
C MET A 1 -8.48 -11.76 -2.22
N ILE A 2 -7.91 -11.86 -3.43
CA ILE A 2 -8.15 -10.86 -4.50
C ILE A 2 -9.58 -11.00 -5.05
N ILE A 3 -10.37 -9.93 -4.97
CA ILE A 3 -11.81 -9.96 -5.34
C ILE A 3 -12.02 -9.79 -6.85
N SER A 4 -11.26 -8.90 -7.49
CA SER A 4 -11.45 -8.59 -8.91
C SER A 4 -10.18 -8.10 -9.57
N PHE A 5 -10.15 -8.20 -10.91
CA PHE A 5 -9.04 -7.76 -11.75
C PHE A 5 -9.54 -6.89 -12.89
N ASN A 6 -8.93 -5.72 -13.08
CA ASN A 6 -9.16 -4.90 -14.27
C ASN A 6 -8.27 -5.36 -15.45
N HIS A 7 -7.03 -5.81 -15.17
CA HIS A 7 -6.07 -6.20 -16.20
C HIS A 7 -6.18 -7.69 -16.56
N LYS A 8 -6.60 -7.99 -17.80
CA LYS A 8 -6.83 -9.36 -18.29
C LYS A 8 -5.60 -10.27 -18.15
N GLY A 9 -4.39 -9.74 -18.39
CA GLY A 9 -3.15 -10.50 -18.25
C GLY A 9 -2.79 -10.85 -16.80
N LEU A 10 -3.13 -9.98 -15.85
CA LEU A 10 -2.88 -10.25 -14.42
C LEU A 10 -3.86 -11.31 -13.90
N LYS A 11 -5.13 -11.21 -14.32
CA LYS A 11 -6.14 -12.22 -14.02
C LYS A 11 -5.71 -13.60 -14.51
N GLN A 12 -5.33 -13.68 -15.80
CA GLN A 12 -4.90 -14.95 -16.42
C GLN A 12 -3.64 -15.53 -15.73
N PHE A 13 -2.68 -14.68 -15.39
CA PHE A 13 -1.48 -15.11 -14.68
C PHE A 13 -1.78 -15.60 -13.26
N TYR A 14 -2.70 -14.94 -12.55
CA TYR A 14 -3.14 -15.34 -11.21
C TYR A 14 -3.86 -16.70 -11.21
N GLU A 15 -4.80 -16.91 -12.15
CA GLU A 15 -5.65 -18.11 -12.19
C GLU A 15 -4.91 -19.34 -12.77
N THR A 16 -4.06 -19.14 -13.77
CA THR A 16 -3.50 -20.25 -14.58
C THR A 16 -1.97 -20.30 -14.58
N GLY A 17 -1.30 -19.30 -14.01
CA GLY A 17 0.15 -19.15 -14.11
C GLY A 17 0.65 -18.69 -15.49
N ASN A 18 -0.24 -18.47 -16.46
CA ASN A 18 0.14 -18.07 -17.81
C ASN A 18 0.55 -16.58 -17.88
N ALA A 19 1.83 -16.34 -18.20
CA ALA A 19 2.45 -15.02 -18.24
C ALA A 19 2.62 -14.44 -19.66
N VAL A 20 2.00 -15.03 -20.69
CA VAL A 20 2.20 -14.63 -22.11
C VAL A 20 1.90 -13.14 -22.37
N LYS A 21 1.02 -12.53 -21.56
CA LYS A 21 0.60 -11.13 -21.67
C LYS A 21 1.33 -10.19 -20.71
N LEU A 22 2.40 -10.64 -20.05
CA LEU A 22 3.17 -9.89 -19.07
C LEU A 22 4.63 -9.76 -19.52
N THR A 23 5.30 -8.69 -19.07
CA THR A 23 6.73 -8.51 -19.32
C THR A 23 7.53 -9.56 -18.54
N PRO A 24 8.41 -10.36 -19.18
CA PRO A 24 9.17 -11.42 -18.53
C PRO A 24 9.97 -10.97 -17.31
N GLU A 25 10.61 -9.80 -17.41
CA GLU A 25 11.42 -9.18 -16.35
C GLU A 25 10.66 -8.92 -15.06
N HIS A 26 9.33 -8.76 -15.13
CA HIS A 26 8.50 -8.41 -13.99
C HIS A 26 7.70 -9.60 -13.43
N ILE A 27 7.78 -10.79 -14.03
CA ILE A 27 6.95 -11.94 -13.67
C ILE A 27 7.11 -12.28 -12.18
N ASP A 28 8.34 -12.39 -11.69
CA ASP A 28 8.60 -12.75 -10.28
C ASP A 28 8.11 -11.69 -9.31
N LYS A 29 8.30 -10.42 -9.67
CA LYS A 29 7.81 -9.28 -8.87
C LYS A 29 6.29 -9.28 -8.82
N ILE A 30 5.63 -9.47 -9.96
CA ILE A 30 4.16 -9.55 -10.07
C ILE A 30 3.64 -10.73 -9.25
N ARG A 31 4.24 -11.91 -9.36
CA ARG A 31 3.86 -13.09 -8.56
C ARG A 31 3.95 -12.81 -7.06
N ARG A 32 5.05 -12.21 -6.61
CA ARG A 32 5.23 -11.84 -5.20
C ARG A 32 4.18 -10.85 -4.72
N ILE A 33 3.84 -9.84 -5.54
CA ILE A 33 2.80 -8.84 -5.20
C ILE A 33 1.43 -9.51 -5.12
N LEU A 34 1.06 -10.32 -6.11
CA LEU A 34 -0.23 -11.03 -6.12
C LEU A 34 -0.37 -11.97 -4.92
N THR A 35 0.69 -12.72 -4.60
CA THR A 35 0.71 -13.61 -3.43
C THR A 35 0.54 -12.83 -2.12
N ARG A 36 1.22 -11.68 -1.98
CA ARG A 36 1.05 -10.82 -0.82
C ARG A 36 -0.37 -10.26 -0.72
N LEU A 37 -0.93 -9.78 -1.83
CA LEU A 37 -2.30 -9.26 -1.89
C LEU A 37 -3.33 -10.33 -1.52
N ASP A 38 -3.09 -11.58 -1.93
CA ASP A 38 -4.03 -12.66 -1.64
C ASP A 38 -4.02 -13.07 -0.16
N ASN A 39 -2.84 -13.05 0.48
CA ASN A 39 -2.67 -13.38 1.89
C ASN A 39 -2.96 -12.22 2.86
N ALA A 40 -2.88 -10.97 2.39
CA ALA A 40 -3.03 -9.81 3.26
C ALA A 40 -4.42 -9.73 3.90
N THR A 41 -4.46 -9.58 5.23
CA THR A 41 -5.71 -9.40 5.99
C THR A 41 -6.02 -7.93 6.29
N SER A 42 -5.02 -7.05 6.18
CA SER A 42 -5.14 -5.60 6.38
C SER A 42 -4.25 -4.81 5.42
N SER A 43 -4.54 -3.51 5.23
CA SER A 43 -3.70 -2.63 4.40
C SER A 43 -2.25 -2.52 4.91
N ALA A 44 -2.05 -2.65 6.23
CA ALA A 44 -0.74 -2.59 6.87
C ALA A 44 0.24 -3.68 6.37
N GLU A 45 -0.26 -4.87 6.00
CA GLU A 45 0.59 -5.96 5.47
C GLU A 45 1.13 -5.66 4.06
N MET A 46 0.54 -4.67 3.39
CA MET A 46 0.99 -4.15 2.10
C MET A 46 1.94 -2.95 2.23
N ASN A 47 2.28 -2.52 3.45
CA ASN A 47 3.18 -1.39 3.68
C ASN A 47 4.57 -1.60 3.06
N VAL A 48 5.23 -0.47 2.83
CA VAL A 48 6.60 -0.40 2.32
C VAL A 48 7.56 -0.91 3.40
N PRO A 49 8.41 -1.93 3.13
CA PRO A 49 9.42 -2.38 4.07
C PRO A 49 10.48 -1.29 4.33
N ALA A 50 11.07 -1.26 5.52
CA ALA A 50 12.07 -0.26 5.91
C ALA A 50 13.28 -0.19 4.96
N GLU A 51 13.79 -1.34 4.49
CA GLU A 51 14.87 -1.37 3.50
C GLU A 51 14.48 -0.73 2.17
N MET A 52 13.23 -0.90 1.75
CA MET A 52 12.72 -0.28 0.54
C MET A 52 12.52 1.23 0.76
N ALA A 53 12.07 1.65 1.93
CA ALA A 53 11.98 3.06 2.30
C ALA A 53 13.36 3.76 2.24
N LEU A 54 14.42 3.10 2.74
CA LEU A 54 15.80 3.60 2.59
C LEU A 54 16.17 3.77 1.11
N LYS A 55 15.99 2.72 0.30
CA LYS A 55 16.27 2.76 -1.15
C LYS A 55 15.50 3.87 -1.87
N LEU A 56 14.23 4.05 -1.53
CA LEU A 56 13.38 5.10 -2.10
C LEU A 56 13.85 6.49 -1.68
N SER A 57 14.20 6.72 -0.41
CA SER A 57 14.73 8.01 0.02
C SER A 57 16.05 8.40 -0.67
N SER A 58 16.91 7.41 -0.98
CA SER A 58 18.13 7.65 -1.75
C SER A 58 17.85 7.92 -3.22
N GLY A 59 16.81 7.31 -3.80
CA GLY A 59 16.42 7.50 -5.20
C GLY A 59 15.62 8.77 -5.48
N PHE A 60 14.88 9.28 -4.49
CA PHE A 60 14.03 10.46 -4.62
C PHE A 60 14.54 11.61 -3.72
N LYS A 61 15.18 12.61 -4.33
CA LYS A 61 15.70 13.79 -3.62
C LYS A 61 14.59 14.48 -2.80
N ASN A 62 14.95 15.00 -1.63
CA ASN A 62 14.05 15.67 -0.68
C ASN A 62 12.95 14.77 -0.07
N THR A 63 13.17 13.45 0.00
CA THR A 63 12.28 12.53 0.74
C THR A 63 13.03 11.84 1.87
N THR A 64 12.32 11.39 2.90
CA THR A 64 12.91 10.66 4.03
C THR A 64 12.41 9.21 4.06
N PRO A 65 13.12 8.27 4.69
CA PRO A 65 12.62 6.91 4.88
C PRO A 65 11.27 6.88 5.62
N GLU A 66 11.10 7.74 6.64
CA GLU A 66 9.87 7.82 7.43
C GLU A 66 8.69 8.32 6.61
N PHE A 67 8.93 9.20 5.63
CA PHE A 67 7.90 9.57 4.66
C PHE A 67 7.39 8.31 3.94
N TRP A 68 8.30 7.50 3.39
CA TRP A 68 7.94 6.29 2.63
C TRP A 68 7.25 5.21 3.47
N LEU A 69 7.64 5.08 4.74
CA LEU A 69 6.97 4.17 5.69
C LEU A 69 5.50 4.55 5.93
N ARG A 70 5.20 5.86 5.96
CA ARG A 70 3.86 6.39 6.27
C ARG A 70 2.97 6.64 5.05
N VAL A 71 3.43 6.35 3.83
CA VAL A 71 2.67 6.66 2.61
C VAL A 71 1.29 5.98 2.63
N GLN A 72 1.23 4.68 2.95
CA GLN A 72 -0.04 3.94 2.97
C GLN A 72 -0.97 4.46 4.08
N GLU A 73 -0.44 4.72 5.27
CA GLU A 73 -1.22 5.29 6.39
C GLU A 73 -1.78 6.67 6.03
N SER A 74 -0.99 7.50 5.36
CA SER A 74 -1.42 8.84 4.92
C SER A 74 -2.55 8.76 3.90
N TYR A 75 -2.48 7.80 2.98
CA TYR A 75 -3.55 7.52 2.02
C TYR A 75 -4.82 7.03 2.74
N ASP A 76 -4.69 6.05 3.64
CA ASP A 76 -5.80 5.48 4.38
C ASP A 76 -6.50 6.56 5.23
N LEU A 77 -5.72 7.42 5.90
CA LEU A 77 -6.22 8.57 6.64
C LEU A 77 -6.96 9.57 5.73
N ALA A 78 -6.42 9.85 4.54
CA ALA A 78 -7.07 10.73 3.56
C ALA A 78 -8.40 10.15 3.05
N GLN A 79 -8.52 8.83 2.89
CA GLN A 79 -9.80 8.18 2.56
C GLN A 79 -10.78 8.21 3.73
N ALA A 80 -10.31 7.96 4.96
CA ALA A 80 -11.13 7.99 6.16
C ALA A 80 -11.75 9.38 6.39
N ARG A 81 -10.97 10.45 6.19
CA ARG A 81 -11.45 11.85 6.29
C ARG A 81 -12.61 12.18 5.37
N LYS A 82 -12.78 11.47 4.24
CA LYS A 82 -13.92 11.67 3.33
C LYS A 82 -15.21 11.02 3.82
N ARG A 83 -15.10 10.05 4.73
CA ARG A 83 -16.21 9.19 5.17
C ARG A 83 -16.67 9.48 6.59
N VAL A 84 -15.76 9.98 7.43
CA VAL A 84 -16.02 10.23 8.85
C VAL A 84 -16.44 11.69 9.05
N ASP A 85 -17.59 11.91 9.65
CA ASP A 85 -18.00 13.24 10.14
C ASP A 85 -17.39 13.49 11.53
N LEU A 86 -16.63 14.57 11.66
CA LEU A 86 -15.92 14.94 12.88
C LEU A 86 -16.65 16.02 13.70
N LYS A 87 -17.77 16.56 13.21
CA LYS A 87 -18.45 17.73 13.82
C LYS A 87 -18.95 17.48 15.24
N GLU A 88 -19.40 16.26 15.52
CA GLU A 88 -19.95 15.88 16.83
C GLU A 88 -18.87 15.43 17.83
N ILE A 89 -17.59 15.38 17.42
CA ILE A 89 -16.50 14.94 18.28
C ILE A 89 -16.12 16.07 19.24
N LYS A 90 -16.45 15.89 20.51
CA LYS A 90 -16.01 16.79 21.58
C LYS A 90 -14.54 16.53 21.92
N VAL A 91 -13.76 17.60 22.03
CA VAL A 91 -12.38 17.52 22.53
C VAL A 91 -12.42 17.09 23.99
N PHE A 92 -11.94 15.88 24.28
CA PHE A 92 -11.95 15.31 25.63
C PHE A 92 -10.62 15.49 26.38
N TRP A 93 -9.54 15.85 25.67
CA TRP A 93 -8.19 15.97 26.24
C TRP A 93 -7.44 17.14 25.62
N GLN A 94 -6.89 18.01 26.46
CA GLN A 94 -5.99 19.10 26.08
C GLN A 94 -4.85 19.15 27.11
N PRO A 95 -3.63 18.73 26.77
CA PRO A 95 -2.49 18.84 27.68
C PRO A 95 -2.13 20.31 27.83
N GLN A 96 -1.91 20.75 29.07
CA GLN A 96 -1.33 22.06 29.31
C GLN A 96 0.13 22.02 28.86
N LEU A 97 0.49 22.92 27.93
CA LEU A 97 1.88 23.14 27.56
C LEU A 97 2.61 23.67 28.81
N VAL A 98 3.58 22.90 29.31
CA VAL A 98 4.58 23.35 30.29
C VAL A 98 5.77 23.91 29.53
#